data_AF-A0A9D6B4L7-F1
#
_entry.id   AF-A0A9D6B4L7-F1
#
_cell.length_a   1.000
_cell.length_b   1.000
_cell.length_c   1.000
_cell.angle_alpha   90.00
_cell.angle_beta   90.00
_cell.angle_gamma   90.00
#
_symmetry.space_group_name_H-M   'P 1'
#
loop_
_entity.id
_entity.type
_entity.pdbx_description
1 polymer ?
#
loop_
_entity_poly.entity_id
_entity_poly.type
_entity_poly.pdbx_seq_one_letter_code
_entity_poly.pdbx_strand_id
1 'polypeptide(L)'
;MAFNHYAKIKRILDEQPRDWYILRIDEPTVAQNFKGEKVAYDHYYRIYDATDSPIKYCKFQKIDKLASVLGTSVEELPVVERR
;
A
#
# COMPACT_ATOMS: atom_id res chain seq x y z
N MET A 1 -0.93 -11.44 -18.33
CA MET A 1 -1.49 -11.38 -16.96
C MET A 1 -0.56 -10.55 -16.10
N ALA A 2 -0.85 -9.25 -15.95
CA ALA A 2 0.04 -8.37 -15.20
C ALA A 2 0.06 -8.80 -13.73
N PHE A 3 1.24 -9.06 -13.17
CA PHE A 3 1.45 -9.18 -11.73
C PHE A 3 1.03 -7.86 -11.08
N ASN A 4 -0.25 -7.74 -10.74
CA ASN A 4 -0.76 -6.56 -10.09
C ASN A 4 -0.40 -6.68 -8.61
N HIS A 5 0.70 -6.06 -8.23
CA HIS A 5 1.13 -5.92 -6.83
C HIS A 5 -0.04 -5.59 -5.89
N TYR A 6 -0.95 -4.70 -6.33
CA TYR A 6 -2.15 -4.33 -5.59
C TYR A 6 -3.16 -5.48 -5.46
N ALA A 7 -3.31 -6.34 -6.47
CA ALA A 7 -4.17 -7.52 -6.37
C ALA A 7 -3.62 -8.53 -5.34
N LYS A 8 -2.28 -8.64 -5.21
CA LYS A 8 -1.67 -9.43 -4.15
C LYS A 8 -1.94 -8.83 -2.77
N ILE A 9 -1.79 -7.50 -2.63
CA ILE A 9 -2.15 -6.80 -1.39
C ILE A 9 -3.60 -7.07 -1.02
N LYS A 10 -4.55 -6.90 -1.95
CA LYS A 10 -5.97 -7.18 -1.70
C LYS A 10 -6.19 -8.58 -1.16
N ARG A 11 -5.60 -9.61 -1.77
CA ARG A 11 -5.75 -11.00 -1.30
C ARG A 11 -5.22 -11.18 0.12
N ILE A 12 -4.09 -10.56 0.45
CA ILE A 12 -3.54 -10.59 1.80
C ILE A 12 -4.49 -9.89 2.78
N LEU A 13 -5.00 -8.71 2.42
CA LEU A 13 -5.95 -7.96 3.24
C LEU A 13 -7.27 -8.71 3.44
N ASP A 14 -7.76 -9.43 2.42
CA ASP A 14 -8.97 -10.25 2.50
C ASP A 14 -8.83 -11.38 3.54
N GLU A 15 -7.61 -11.82 3.85
CA GLU A 15 -7.30 -12.83 4.89
C GLU A 15 -7.03 -12.22 6.28
N GLN A 16 -6.84 -10.90 6.37
CA GLN A 16 -6.46 -10.22 7.61
C GLN A 16 -7.69 -9.68 8.36
N PRO A 17 -7.64 -9.57 9.70
CA PRO A 17 -8.66 -8.88 10.47
C PRO A 17 -8.79 -7.42 10.02
N ARG A 18 -9.98 -6.83 10.09
CA ARG A 18 -10.25 -5.45 9.61
C ARG A 18 -9.48 -4.34 10.32
N ASP A 19 -8.76 -4.65 11.41
CA ASP A 19 -8.00 -3.70 12.22
C ASP A 19 -6.60 -3.39 11.65
N TRP A 20 -6.36 -3.70 10.36
CA TRP A 20 -5.15 -3.26 9.68
C TRP A 20 -5.21 -1.75 9.39
N TYR A 21 -4.04 -1.13 9.30
CA TYR A 21 -3.92 0.28 8.98
C TYR A 21 -2.76 0.52 8.02
N ILE A 22 -2.80 1.64 7.31
CA ILE A 22 -1.78 2.06 6.35
C ILE A 22 -0.96 3.16 7.00
N LEU A 23 0.35 2.96 7.09
CA LEU A 23 1.28 3.99 7.52
C LEU A 23 1.92 4.67 6.32
N ARG A 24 1.85 6.00 6.26
CA ARG A 24 2.64 6.80 5.34
C ARG A 24 4.04 7.02 5.93
N ILE A 25 5.06 6.73 5.14
CA ILE A 25 6.47 6.88 5.50
C ILE A 25 7.08 7.88 4.52
N ASP A 26 7.43 9.06 5.02
CA ASP A 26 8.03 10.17 4.26
C ASP A 26 9.53 9.97 4.02
N GLU A 27 9.85 8.84 3.42
CA GLU A 27 11.20 8.49 2.99
C GLU A 27 11.25 8.34 1.47
N PRO A 28 12.31 8.84 0.82
CA PRO A 28 12.45 8.73 -0.62
C PRO A 28 12.60 7.25 -1.03
N THR A 29 11.81 6.83 -2.01
CA THR A 29 11.88 5.48 -2.57
C THR A 29 11.93 5.53 -4.09
N VAL A 30 12.59 4.54 -4.68
CA VAL A 30 12.59 4.34 -6.13
C VAL A 30 11.81 3.07 -6.44
N ALA A 31 10.84 3.16 -7.35
CA ALA A 31 10.09 2.00 -7.84
C ALA A 31 10.12 1.98 -9.37
N GLN A 32 10.25 0.78 -9.93
CA GLN A 32 10.20 0.58 -11.37
C GLN A 32 8.73 0.53 -11.83
N ASN A 33 8.38 1.31 -12.85
CA ASN A 33 7.06 1.28 -13.44
C ASN A 33 6.91 0.12 -14.45
N PHE A 34 5.71 -0.07 -15.00
CA PHE A 34 5.45 -1.13 -15.99
C PHE A 34 6.22 -0.96 -17.31
N LYS A 35 6.72 0.25 -17.60
CA LYS A 35 7.57 0.54 -18.76
C LYS A 35 9.06 0.28 -18.49
N GLY A 36 9.40 -0.14 -17.27
CA GLY A 36 10.78 -0.39 -16.85
C GLY A 36 11.52 0.85 -16.35
N GLU A 37 10.87 2.01 -16.28
CA GLU A 37 11.49 3.27 -15.84
C GLU A 37 11.50 3.35 -14.31
N LYS A 38 12.61 3.85 -13.75
CA LYS A 38 12.73 4.12 -12.32
C LYS A 38 12.05 5.45 -12.01
N VAL A 39 11.00 5.41 -11.21
CA VAL A 39 10.31 6.60 -10.73
C VAL A 39 10.68 6.80 -9.26
N ALA A 40 11.19 7.99 -8.95
CA ALA A 40 11.43 8.42 -7.58
C ALA A 40 10.11 8.93 -6.96
N TYR A 41 9.87 8.59 -5.72
CA TYR A 41 8.76 9.06 -4.91
C TYR A 41 9.32 9.58 -3.60
N ASP A 42 8.78 10.69 -3.11
CA ASP A 42 9.22 11.31 -1.86
C ASP A 42 8.75 10.52 -0.62
N HIS A 43 7.75 9.65 -0.79
CA HIS A 43 7.17 8.85 0.27
C HIS A 43 6.73 7.48 -0.24
N TYR A 44 6.48 6.56 0.70
CA TYR A 44 5.81 5.30 0.44
C TYR A 44 4.85 4.93 1.56
N TYR A 45 3.96 4.00 1.25
CA TYR A 45 2.96 3.47 2.16
C TYR A 45 3.30 2.03 2.52
N ARG A 46 2.96 1.66 3.75
CA ARG A 46 3.11 0.29 4.24
C ARG A 46 1.91 -0.09 5.08
N ILE A 47 1.42 -1.31 4.90
CA ILE A 47 0.31 -1.82 5.71
C ILE A 47 0.85 -2.54 6.93
N TYR A 48 0.23 -2.22 8.06
CA TYR A 48 0.44 -2.85 9.36
C TYR A 48 -0.83 -3.59 9.76
N ASP A 49 -0.66 -4.71 10.44
CA ASP A 49 -1.77 -5.43 11.05
C ASP A 49 -2.16 -4.81 12.41
N ALA A 50 -3.19 -5.39 13.02
CA ALA A 50 -3.70 -5.00 14.34
C ALA A 50 -2.67 -5.11 15.46
N THR A 51 -1.58 -5.87 15.24
CA THR A 51 -0.51 -6.10 16.22
C THR A 51 0.68 -5.16 16.01
N ASP A 52 0.51 -4.10 15.22
CA ASP A 52 1.56 -3.16 14.84
C ASP A 52 2.71 -3.82 14.06
N SER A 53 2.45 -4.95 13.42
CA SER A 53 3.44 -5.68 12.63
C SER A 53 3.29 -5.38 11.14
N PRO A 54 4.39 -5.09 10.42
CA PRO A 54 4.32 -4.78 9.00
C PRO A 54 3.97 -6.03 8.18
N ILE A 55 2.88 -5.95 7.41
CA ILE A 55 2.42 -7.06 6.58
C ILE A 55 3.38 -7.23 5.39
N LYS A 56 3.89 -8.45 5.21
CA LYS A 56 4.81 -8.78 4.11
C LYS A 56 4.13 -8.55 2.76
N TYR A 57 4.88 -8.04 1.79
CA TYR A 57 4.41 -7.69 0.45
C TYR A 57 3.42 -6.52 0.36
N CYS A 58 3.15 -5.81 1.46
CA CYS A 58 2.23 -4.68 1.51
C CYS A 58 2.92 -3.30 1.54
N LYS A 59 4.08 -3.17 0.87
CA LYS A 59 4.74 -1.87 0.61
C LYS A 59 4.31 -1.34 -0.76
N PHE A 60 3.79 -0.13 -0.87
CA PHE A 60 3.33 0.46 -2.14
C PHE A 60 3.50 1.98 -2.14
N GLN A 61 3.46 2.61 -3.32
CA GLN A 61 3.65 4.07 -3.45
C GLN A 61 2.37 4.81 -3.85
N LYS A 62 1.42 4.14 -4.53
CA LYS A 62 0.19 4.78 -5.01
C LYS A 62 -1.02 4.30 -4.22
N ILE A 63 -1.51 5.14 -3.32
CA ILE A 63 -2.70 4.82 -2.53
C ILE A 63 -3.98 4.79 -3.37
N ASP A 64 -4.09 5.64 -4.39
CA ASP A 64 -5.24 5.64 -5.31
C ASP A 64 -5.46 4.28 -5.98
N LYS A 65 -4.35 3.59 -6.32
CA LYS A 65 -4.41 2.25 -6.91
C LYS A 65 -4.90 1.20 -5.91
N LEU A 66 -4.51 1.33 -4.65
CA LEU A 66 -5.00 0.43 -3.60
C LEU A 66 -6.50 0.66 -3.38
N ALA A 67 -6.93 1.91 -3.24
CA ALA A 67 -8.33 2.31 -3.09
C ALA A 67 -9.19 1.76 -4.24
N SER A 68 -8.75 1.95 -5.48
CA SER A 68 -9.43 1.42 -6.68
C SER A 68 -9.53 -0.11 -6.68
N VAL A 69 -8.50 -0.82 -6.22
CA VAL A 69 -8.51 -2.29 -6.14
C VAL A 69 -9.40 -2.80 -5.01
N LEU A 70 -9.48 -2.06 -3.91
CA LEU A 70 -10.37 -2.35 -2.79
C LEU A 70 -11.82 -1.93 -3.06
N GLY A 71 -12.06 -1.09 -4.08
CA GLY A 71 -13.40 -0.57 -4.41
C GLY A 71 -13.89 0.50 -3.44
N THR A 72 -12.97 1.22 -2.79
CA THR A 72 -13.26 2.26 -1.78
C THR A 72 -12.53 3.55 -2.15
N SER A 73 -12.84 4.65 -1.48
CA SER A 73 -12.16 5.92 -1.67
C SER A 73 -10.87 5.99 -0.85
N VAL A 74 -9.91 6.82 -1.27
CA VAL A 74 -8.64 7.01 -0.52
C VAL A 74 -8.90 7.53 0.90
N GLU A 75 -9.93 8.34 1.07
CA GLU A 75 -10.33 8.93 2.36
C GLU A 75 -10.93 7.91 3.34
N GLU A 76 -11.45 6.80 2.84
CA GLU A 76 -12.01 5.72 3.67
C GLU A 76 -10.94 4.73 4.13
N LEU A 77 -9.75 4.78 3.54
CA LEU A 77 -8.66 3.90 3.93
C LEU A 77 -8.13 4.32 5.31
N PRO A 78 -7.78 3.36 6.18
CA PRO A 78 -7.23 3.63 7.51
C PRO A 78 -5.79 4.13 7.43
N VAL A 79 -5.57 5.32 6.87
CA VAL A 79 -4.24 5.93 6.72
C VAL A 79 -3.87 6.70 7.99
N VAL A 80 -2.74 6.34 8.57
CA VAL A 80 -2.13 7.01 9.71
C VAL A 80 -0.90 7.78 9.20
N GLU A 81 -0.86 9.07 9.51
CA GLU A 81 0.31 9.91 9.31
C GLU A 81 1.05 10.04 10.65
N ARG A 82 2.32 9.63 10.72
CA ARG A 82 3.16 9.98 11.87
C ARG A 82 3.61 11.43 11.66
N ARG A 83 3.02 12.34 12.43
CA ARG A 83 3.50 13.72 12.61
C ARG A 83 4.72 13.79 13.51
#